data_AF-A0A3S4GEV2-F1
#
_entry.id   AF-A0A3S4GEV2-F1
#
_cell.length_a   1.000
_cell.length_b   1.000
_cell.length_c   1.000
_cell.angle_alpha   90.00
_cell.angle_beta   90.00
_cell.angle_gamma   90.00
#
_symmetry.space_group_name_H-M   'P 1'
#
loop_
_entity.id
_entity.type
_entity.pdbx_description
1 polymer ?
#
loop_
_entity_poly.entity_id
_entity_poly.type
_entity_poly.pdbx_seq_one_letter_code
_entity_poly.pdbx_strand_id
1 'polypeptide(L)' 'MSLLNIFDISGSALSAQSQRLNVSASNMANADSVTGPDGQPYRAKTGGV' A
#
# COMPACT_ATOMS: atom_id res chain seq x y z
N MET A 1 -26.40 21.50 -13.40
CA MET A 1 -25.37 21.65 -12.35
C MET A 1 -25.35 20.52 -11.33
N SER A 2 -26.48 19.95 -10.89
CA SER A 2 -26.46 18.85 -9.89
C SER A 2 -25.86 17.52 -10.39
N LEU A 3 -26.23 17.08 -11.60
CA LEU A 3 -25.79 15.78 -12.14
C LEU A 3 -24.28 15.68 -12.41
N LEU A 4 -23.67 16.76 -12.92
CA LEU A 4 -22.22 16.79 -13.17
C LEU A 4 -21.43 16.67 -11.87
N ASN A 5 -21.85 17.38 -10.81
CA ASN A 5 -21.23 17.29 -9.50
C ASN A 5 -21.28 15.87 -8.90
N ILE A 6 -22.36 15.12 -9.14
CA ILE A 6 -22.48 13.72 -8.68
C ILE A 6 -21.43 12.82 -9.33
N PHE A 7 -21.18 13.00 -10.63
CA PHE A 7 -20.16 12.23 -11.35
C PHE A 7 -18.74 12.60 -10.89
N ASP A 8 -18.45 13.87 -10.63
CA ASP A 8 -17.14 14.30 -10.12
C ASP A 8 -16.85 13.74 -8.71
N ILE A 9 -17.85 13.76 -7.82
CA ILE A 9 -17.75 13.16 -6.48
C ILE A 9 -17.55 11.64 -6.59
N SER A 10 -18.35 10.97 -7.42
CA SER A 10 -18.25 9.51 -7.57
C SER A 10 -16.92 9.09 -8.19
N GLY A 11 -16.43 9.86 -9.17
CA GLY A 11 -15.14 9.61 -9.83
C GLY A 11 -13.95 9.83 -8.89
N SER A 12 -13.96 10.91 -8.10
CA SER A 12 -12.93 11.14 -7.09
C SER A 12 -12.93 10.07 -5.99
N ALA A 13 -14.11 9.63 -5.54
CA ALA A 13 -14.25 8.53 -4.59
C ALA A 13 -13.71 7.20 -5.16
N LEU A 14 -13.99 6.88 -6.43
CA LEU A 14 -13.50 5.67 -7.07
C LEU A 14 -11.96 5.68 -7.23
N SER A 15 -11.38 6.84 -7.55
CA SER A 15 -9.92 7.02 -7.60
C SER A 15 -9.27 6.81 -6.23
N ALA A 16 -9.80 7.43 -5.18
CA ALA A 16 -9.33 7.22 -3.82
C ALA A 16 -9.46 5.75 -3.37
N GLN A 17 -10.57 5.09 -3.72
CA GLN A 17 -10.78 3.69 -3.42
C GLN A 17 -9.78 2.79 -4.17
N SER A 18 -9.45 3.11 -5.42
CA SER A 18 -8.45 2.40 -6.21
C SER A 18 -7.06 2.49 -5.59
N GLN A 19 -6.68 3.65 -5.06
CA GLN A 19 -5.43 3.81 -4.31
C GLN A 19 -5.39 2.94 -3.06
N ARG A 20 -6.49 2.90 -2.29
CA ARG A 20 -6.61 2.05 -1.10
C ARG A 20 -6.49 0.55 -1.44
N LEU A 21 -7.10 0.13 -2.55
CA LEU A 21 -6.98 -1.24 -3.04
C LEU A 21 -5.55 -1.57 -3.45
N ASN A 22 -4.85 -0.66 -4.14
CA ASN A 22 -3.45 -0.85 -4.52
C ASN A 22 -2.53 -1.01 -3.30
N VAL A 23 -2.74 -0.22 -2.24
CA VAL A 23 -1.97 -0.37 -0.99
C VAL A 23 -2.26 -1.72 -0.35
N SER A 24 -3.52 -2.12 -0.28
CA SER A 24 -3.93 -3.41 0.30
C SER A 24 -3.33 -4.58 -0.50
N ALA A 25 -3.36 -4.51 -1.84
CA ALA A 25 -2.77 -5.49 -2.73
C ALA A 25 -1.25 -5.55 -2.61
N SER A 26 -0.57 -4.41 -2.54
CA SER A 26 0.88 -4.34 -2.33
C SER A 26 1.28 -4.95 -0.99
N ASN A 27 0.52 -4.69 0.07
CA ASN A 27 0.75 -5.29 1.38
C ASN A 27 0.56 -6.81 1.33
N MET A 28 -0.47 -7.32 0.65
CA MET A 28 -0.67 -8.77 0.47
C MET A 28 0.45 -9.39 -0.37
N ALA A 29 0.88 -8.74 -1.45
CA ALA A 29 1.94 -9.23 -2.33
C ALA A 29 3.31 -9.31 -1.62
N ASN A 30 3.54 -8.47 -0.61
CA ASN A 30 4.78 -8.43 0.15
C ASN A 30 4.66 -9.04 1.56
N ALA A 31 3.51 -9.63 1.92
CA ALA A 31 3.24 -10.11 3.28
C ALA A 31 4.23 -11.18 3.76
N ASP A 32 4.69 -12.03 2.84
CA ASP A 32 5.63 -13.12 3.12
C ASP A 32 7.09 -12.79 2.71
N SER A 33 7.34 -11.54 2.29
CA SER A 33 8.65 -11.14 1.76
C SER A 33 9.57 -10.73 2.91
N VAL A 34 10.44 -11.64 3.35
CA VAL A 34 11.62 -11.34 4.20
C VAL A 34 12.64 -10.54 3.36
N THR A 35 12.37 -9.25 3.19
CA THR A 35 13.13 -8.32 2.33
C THR A 35 14.46 -7.89 2.97
N GLY A 36 15.36 -8.83 3.16
CA GLY A 36 16.80 -8.58 3.15
C GLY A 36 17.38 -9.02 1.80
N PRO A 37 18.43 -8.37 1.25
CA PRO A 37 19.13 -8.85 0.06
C PRO A 37 19.57 -10.32 0.16
N ASP A 38 19.72 -10.81 1.39
CA ASP A 38 20.24 -12.13 1.74
C ASP A 38 19.12 -13.12 2.15
N GLY A 39 17.83 -12.73 2.04
CA GLY A 39 16.67 -13.54 2.46
C GLY A 39 16.57 -13.82 3.96
N GLN A 40 17.45 -13.20 4.77
CA GLN A 40 17.45 -13.33 6.21
C GLN A 40 16.55 -12.27 6.86
N PRO A 41 15.79 -12.61 7.91
CA PRO A 41 15.07 -11.64 8.71
C PRO A 41 16.01 -10.52 9.18
N TYR A 42 15.52 -9.27 9.20
CA TYR A 42 16.30 -8.12 9.66
C TYR A 42 16.85 -8.39 11.07
N ARG A 43 18.17 -8.55 11.19
CA ARG A 43 18.87 -8.61 12.50
C ARG A 43 19.33 -7.21 12.84
N ALA A 44 18.74 -6.61 13.87
CA ALA A 44 19.24 -5.35 14.42
C ALA A 44 20.72 -5.54 14.76
N LYS A 45 21.59 -4.67 14.23
CA LYS A 45 23.01 -4.63 14.63
C LYS A 45 23.04 -4.30 16.12
N THR A 46 23.12 -5.32 16.96
CA THR A 46 23.37 -5.15 18.38
C THR A 46 24.81 -4.68 18.47
N GLY A 47 25.00 -3.38 18.71
CA GLY A 47 26.31 -2.83 19.00
C GLY A 47 26.80 -3.33 20.34
N GLY A 48 28.07 -3.76 20.37
CA GLY A 48 28.91 -3.84 21.57
C GLY A 48 28.85 -5.15 22.35
N VAL A 49 29.73 -6.09 22.01
CA VAL A 49 30.98 -6.39 22.76
C VAL A 49 31.96 -7.09 21.85
#